data_AF-A0A931TDG9-F1
#
_entry.id   AF-A0A931TDG9-F1
#
_cell.length_a   1.000
_cell.length_b   1.000
_cell.length_c   1.000
_cell.angle_alpha   90.00
_cell.angle_beta   90.00
_cell.angle_gamma   90.00
#
_symmetry.space_group_name_H-M   'P 1'
#
loop_
_entity.id
_entity.type
_entity.pdbx_description
1 polymer ?
#
loop_
_entity_poly.entity_id
_entity_poly.type
_entity_poly.pdbx_seq_one_letter_code
_entity_poly.pdbx_strand_id
1 'polypeptide(L)'
;MMDPPVLRSAERWQRVVDAWTDNTHDDAFTHTARVSEPGVAIEVAAVVLPSPTYAIREARARVLAGVVDPGVLTGIGKLAGTAMVAGLGRRIAEATGRGAGAGPARDAVIEIARLARQVAKMPRDRALAATGDPWGCWQLDTTGWSDLPDSCFAYTEAGRALLGTRRVATAMTADLYSPKPGQARVFVRKKVARIERVGGRLRLFHSMYDNVHGFELTYEVDSTTGRVVRADGMTPRLPYMGICTEPQRKLATLIGEVVDAELPKRIQTLIGGAGGCAQLYDLTADLLRLLTYEPAAR
;
A
#
# COMPACT_ATOMS: atom_id res chain seq x y z
N MET A 1 14.71 -18.56 18.09
CA MET A 1 14.28 -17.23 18.57
C MET A 1 14.35 -16.26 17.41
N MET A 2 13.26 -15.54 17.14
CA MET A 2 13.18 -14.52 16.10
C MET A 2 13.90 -13.26 16.55
N ASP A 3 14.83 -12.80 15.72
CA ASP A 3 15.59 -11.58 15.93
C ASP A 3 15.48 -10.67 14.70
N PRO A 4 14.36 -9.93 14.55
CA PRO A 4 14.15 -9.05 13.41
C PRO A 4 15.31 -8.06 13.27
N PRO A 5 15.91 -7.91 12.07
CA PRO A 5 17.10 -7.07 11.92
C PRO A 5 16.87 -5.62 12.33
N VAL A 6 15.66 -5.09 12.11
CA VAL A 6 15.25 -3.74 12.51
C VAL A 6 15.21 -3.50 14.03
N LEU A 7 15.23 -4.56 14.84
CA LEU A 7 15.24 -4.52 16.31
C LEU A 7 16.60 -4.89 16.93
N ARG A 8 17.65 -5.13 16.14
CA ARG A 8 18.98 -5.51 16.68
C ARG A 8 19.61 -4.44 17.57
N SER A 9 19.22 -3.17 17.39
CA SER A 9 19.77 -2.03 18.13
C SER A 9 18.74 -1.30 19.00
N ALA A 10 17.49 -1.77 19.06
CA ALA A 10 16.41 -1.13 19.80
C ALA A 10 15.27 -2.11 20.10
N GLU A 11 14.58 -1.91 21.22
CA GLU A 11 13.39 -2.67 21.59
C GLU A 11 12.16 -2.36 20.73
N ARG A 12 12.20 -1.22 20.01
CA ARG A 12 11.12 -0.73 19.16
C ARG A 12 11.66 -0.08 17.91
N TRP A 13 11.01 -0.34 16.78
CA TRP A 13 11.24 0.30 15.50
C TRP A 13 9.93 0.78 14.89
N GLN A 14 9.97 1.92 14.18
CA GLN A 14 8.79 2.51 13.56
C GLN A 14 9.15 3.18 12.24
N ARG A 15 8.31 2.98 11.22
CA ARG A 15 8.33 3.72 9.97
C ARG A 15 7.03 4.49 9.79
N VAL A 16 7.16 5.71 9.27
CA VAL A 16 6.05 6.54 8.84
C VAL A 16 6.14 6.74 7.33
N VAL A 17 5.01 6.62 6.66
CA VAL A 17 4.88 6.97 5.24
C VAL A 17 3.81 8.04 5.10
N ASP A 18 4.16 9.17 4.48
CA ASP A 18 3.22 10.20 4.06
C ASP A 18 3.27 10.27 2.52
N ALA A 19 2.17 9.93 1.86
CA ALA A 19 2.08 9.85 0.41
C ALA A 19 0.87 10.62 -0.12
N TRP A 20 0.99 11.19 -1.31
CA TRP A 20 -0.11 11.91 -1.95
C TRP A 20 0.00 11.92 -3.48
N THR A 21 -1.12 12.23 -4.13
CA THR A 21 -1.25 12.39 -5.58
C THR A 21 -1.71 13.81 -5.91
N ASP A 22 -1.00 14.45 -6.85
CA ASP A 22 -1.33 15.76 -7.41
C ASP A 22 -1.72 15.62 -8.89
N ASN A 23 -2.71 16.39 -9.34
CA ASN A 23 -3.16 16.46 -10.73
C ASN A 23 -2.54 17.65 -11.47
N THR A 24 -1.22 17.60 -11.62
CA THR A 24 -0.41 18.71 -12.19
C THR A 24 -0.14 18.60 -13.68
N HIS A 25 -0.57 17.51 -14.32
CA HIS A 25 -0.36 17.24 -15.74
C HIS A 25 -1.70 16.88 -16.40
N ASP A 26 -1.84 17.17 -17.69
CA ASP A 26 -3.08 16.91 -18.42
C ASP A 26 -3.39 15.41 -18.51
N ASP A 27 -2.37 14.59 -18.80
CA ASP A 27 -2.48 13.16 -19.08
C ASP A 27 -1.85 12.24 -18.02
N ALA A 28 -1.19 12.82 -17.01
CA ALA A 28 -0.49 12.10 -15.96
C ALA A 28 -0.82 12.63 -14.56
N PHE A 29 -0.35 11.92 -13.55
CA PHE A 29 -0.37 12.36 -12.15
C PHE A 29 1.05 12.47 -11.59
N THR A 30 1.26 13.39 -10.66
CA THR A 30 2.46 13.36 -9.82
C THR A 30 2.13 12.64 -8.52
N HIS A 31 2.81 11.54 -8.24
CA HIS A 31 2.71 10.84 -6.97
C HIS A 31 3.96 11.10 -6.15
N THR A 32 3.80 11.40 -4.88
CA THR A 32 4.91 11.61 -3.96
C THR A 32 4.73 10.72 -2.74
N ALA A 33 5.82 10.10 -2.28
CA ALA A 33 5.87 9.35 -1.04
C ALA A 33 7.10 9.74 -0.23
N ARG A 34 6.88 10.13 1.02
CA ARG A 34 7.91 10.34 2.04
C ARG A 34 7.94 9.12 2.95
N VAL A 35 9.12 8.53 3.10
CA VAL A 35 9.35 7.44 4.03
C VAL A 35 10.36 7.91 5.07
N SER A 36 10.01 7.79 6.35
CA SER A 36 10.88 8.12 7.48
C SER A 36 10.93 6.96 8.46
N GLU A 37 12.13 6.60 8.88
CA GLU A 37 12.42 5.57 9.86
C GLU A 37 13.71 5.94 10.62
N PRO A 38 14.09 5.22 11.71
CA PRO A 38 15.28 5.53 12.48
C PRO A 38 16.54 5.61 11.60
N GLY A 39 17.13 6.80 11.53
CA GLY A 39 18.39 7.06 10.84
C GLY A 39 18.28 7.48 9.37
N VAL A 40 17.08 7.48 8.77
CA VAL A 40 16.91 7.89 7.37
C VAL A 40 15.50 8.43 7.07
N ALA A 41 15.44 9.47 6.25
CA ALA A 41 14.21 9.94 5.65
C ALA A 41 14.44 10.30 4.17
N ILE A 42 13.57 9.80 3.29
CA ILE A 42 13.64 10.01 1.85
C ILE A 42 12.28 10.40 1.31
N GLU A 43 12.25 11.29 0.32
CA GLU A 43 11.09 11.55 -0.51
C GLU A 43 11.36 11.08 -1.93
N VAL A 44 10.41 10.33 -2.49
CA VAL A 44 10.38 9.99 -3.92
C VAL A 44 9.16 10.64 -4.53
N ALA A 45 9.33 11.22 -5.71
CA ALA A 45 8.24 11.72 -6.54
C ALA A 45 8.34 11.13 -7.95
N ALA A 46 7.21 10.75 -8.54
CA ALA A 46 7.15 10.25 -9.91
C ALA A 46 5.95 10.82 -10.66
N VAL A 47 6.16 11.17 -11.92
CA VAL A 47 5.09 11.49 -12.87
C VAL A 47 4.69 10.20 -13.58
N VAL A 48 3.43 9.81 -13.48
CA VAL A 48 2.97 8.50 -13.94
C VAL A 48 1.71 8.64 -14.79
N LEU A 49 1.69 7.94 -15.92
CA LEU A 49 0.49 7.75 -16.72
C LEU A 49 -0.55 6.89 -15.97
N PRO A 50 -1.85 7.18 -16.10
CA PRO A 50 -2.89 6.37 -15.47
C PRO A 50 -3.00 4.97 -16.10
N SER A 51 -3.92 4.17 -15.58
CA SER A 51 -4.32 2.89 -16.17
C SER A 51 -4.60 3.03 -17.67
N PRO A 52 -4.24 2.03 -18.50
CA PRO A 52 -3.66 0.73 -18.13
C PRO A 52 -2.13 0.71 -18.08
N THR A 53 -1.47 1.79 -18.51
CA THR A 53 -0.01 1.75 -18.76
C THR A 53 0.81 1.79 -17.49
N TYR A 54 0.41 2.63 -16.53
CA TYR A 54 1.15 2.88 -15.28
C TYR A 54 2.64 3.18 -15.52
N ALA A 55 2.96 3.82 -16.65
CA ALA A 55 4.34 4.11 -17.04
C ALA A 55 4.87 5.33 -16.28
N ILE A 56 6.05 5.19 -15.70
CA ILE A 56 6.77 6.29 -15.06
C ILE A 56 7.36 7.15 -16.19
N ARG A 57 6.89 8.39 -16.32
CA ARG A 57 7.48 9.39 -17.23
C ARG A 57 8.77 9.93 -16.65
N GLU A 58 8.71 10.29 -15.37
CA GLU A 58 9.83 10.88 -14.62
C GLU A 58 9.80 10.35 -13.19
N ALA A 59 10.97 10.17 -12.59
CA ALA A 59 11.10 9.85 -11.18
C ALA A 59 12.29 10.61 -10.60
N ARG A 60 12.16 11.07 -9.36
CA ARG A 60 13.22 11.75 -8.61
C ARG A 60 13.13 11.39 -7.14
N ALA A 61 14.26 11.45 -6.47
CA ALA A 61 14.34 11.27 -5.02
C ALA A 61 15.16 12.40 -4.39
N ARG A 62 14.83 12.76 -3.15
CA ARG A 62 15.69 13.61 -2.32
C ARG A 62 15.82 13.01 -0.92
N VAL A 63 17.00 13.20 -0.35
CA VAL A 63 17.25 12.89 1.06
C VAL A 63 16.66 14.01 1.91
N LEU A 64 15.89 13.63 2.91
CA LEU A 64 15.33 14.55 3.91
C LEU A 64 16.14 14.52 5.21
N ALA A 65 16.67 13.33 5.56
CA ALA A 65 17.56 13.14 6.70
C ALA A 65 18.37 11.84 6.57
N GLY A 66 19.51 11.77 7.25
CA GLY A 66 20.34 10.57 7.32
C GLY A 66 21.25 10.38 6.10
N VAL A 67 21.91 9.21 6.06
CA VAL A 67 22.83 8.84 4.98
C VAL A 67 22.08 7.99 3.95
N VAL A 68 22.15 8.41 2.68
CA VAL A 68 21.63 7.66 1.54
C VAL A 68 22.71 7.62 0.48
N ASP A 69 22.95 6.44 -0.06
CA ASP A 69 23.91 6.24 -1.15
C ASP A 69 23.45 7.06 -2.39
N PRO A 70 24.31 7.93 -2.97
CA PRO A 70 23.98 8.68 -4.19
C PRO A 70 23.54 7.80 -5.37
N GLY A 71 24.02 6.55 -5.42
CA GLY A 71 23.61 5.55 -6.38
C GLY A 71 22.12 5.19 -6.27
N VAL A 72 21.53 5.24 -5.07
CA VAL A 72 20.09 5.03 -4.86
C VAL A 72 19.29 6.14 -5.52
N LEU A 73 19.68 7.41 -5.31
CA LEU A 73 18.97 8.56 -5.88
C LEU A 73 19.03 8.55 -7.41
N THR A 74 20.22 8.27 -7.94
CA THR A 74 20.44 8.13 -9.38
C THR A 74 19.64 6.95 -9.95
N GLY A 75 19.57 5.84 -9.20
CA GLY A 75 18.79 4.65 -9.53
C GLY A 75 17.29 4.94 -9.65
N ILE A 76 16.74 5.76 -8.77
CA ILE A 76 15.34 6.21 -8.87
C ILE A 76 15.09 6.97 -10.18
N GLY A 77 16.00 7.86 -10.59
CA GLY A 77 15.90 8.57 -11.86
C GLY A 77 15.85 7.64 -13.08
N LYS A 78 16.54 6.50 -13.02
CA LYS A 78 16.56 5.47 -14.08
C LYS A 78 15.26 4.66 -14.20
N LEU A 79 14.29 4.86 -13.29
CA LEU A 79 12.98 4.21 -13.39
C LEU A 79 12.07 4.84 -14.46
N ALA A 80 12.44 5.99 -15.03
CA ALA A 80 11.75 6.55 -16.18
C ALA A 80 11.65 5.52 -17.32
N GLY A 81 10.47 5.43 -17.93
CA GLY A 81 10.11 4.41 -18.92
C GLY A 81 9.65 3.06 -18.34
N THR A 82 9.76 2.85 -17.03
CA THR A 82 9.32 1.60 -16.40
C THR A 82 7.82 1.63 -16.07
N ALA A 83 7.11 0.54 -16.40
CA ALA A 83 5.73 0.35 -15.97
C ALA A 83 5.63 -0.22 -14.54
N MET A 84 4.70 0.33 -13.74
CA MET A 84 4.43 -0.10 -12.35
C MET A 84 3.47 -1.30 -12.28
N VAL A 85 3.93 -2.40 -12.88
CA VAL A 85 3.24 -3.69 -12.97
C VAL A 85 4.06 -4.80 -12.28
N ALA A 86 3.64 -6.05 -12.40
CA ALA A 86 4.35 -7.21 -11.87
C ALA A 86 5.88 -7.15 -12.16
N GLY A 87 6.67 -7.53 -11.16
CA GLY A 87 8.13 -7.45 -11.21
C GLY A 87 8.73 -6.06 -10.89
N LEU A 88 7.93 -5.03 -10.59
CA LEU A 88 8.41 -3.70 -10.23
C LEU A 88 9.43 -3.74 -9.08
N GLY A 89 9.16 -4.52 -8.02
CA GLY A 89 10.07 -4.64 -6.87
C GLY A 89 11.48 -5.10 -7.25
N ARG A 90 11.61 -6.01 -8.22
CA ARG A 90 12.89 -6.47 -8.75
C ARG A 90 13.59 -5.36 -9.54
N ARG A 91 12.87 -4.69 -10.44
CA ARG A 91 13.40 -3.58 -11.26
C ARG A 91 13.90 -2.43 -10.38
N ILE A 92 13.21 -2.11 -9.29
CA ILE A 92 13.67 -1.10 -8.33
C ILE A 92 14.96 -1.55 -7.63
N ALA A 93 15.02 -2.81 -7.18
CA ALA A 93 16.22 -3.33 -6.52
C ALA A 93 17.43 -3.35 -7.47
N GLU A 94 17.22 -3.70 -8.74
CA GLU A 94 18.26 -3.63 -9.79
C GLU A 94 18.73 -2.19 -10.03
N ALA A 95 17.80 -1.23 -10.07
CA ALA A 95 18.13 0.17 -10.33
C ALA A 95 18.82 0.88 -9.13
N THR A 96 18.40 0.56 -7.91
CA THR A 96 18.84 1.25 -6.67
C THR A 96 19.92 0.50 -5.89
N GLY A 97 20.17 -0.77 -6.21
CA GLY A 97 21.16 -1.60 -5.53
C GLY A 97 20.78 -1.94 -4.09
N ARG A 98 21.80 -2.10 -3.23
CA ARG A 98 21.66 -2.48 -1.80
C ARG A 98 22.30 -1.47 -0.84
N GLY A 99 22.66 -0.29 -1.34
CA GLY A 99 23.31 0.76 -0.56
C GLY A 99 22.40 1.36 0.52
N ALA A 100 22.98 2.21 1.37
CA ALA A 100 22.25 2.95 2.40
C ALA A 100 21.03 3.67 1.81
N GLY A 101 19.85 3.50 2.42
CA GLY A 101 18.59 4.12 1.95
C GLY A 101 17.86 3.39 0.82
N ALA A 102 18.41 2.30 0.24
CA ALA A 102 17.77 1.57 -0.86
C ALA A 102 16.39 1.00 -0.51
N GLY A 103 16.22 0.50 0.73
CA GLY A 103 14.92 -0.03 1.16
C GLY A 103 13.83 1.01 1.31
N PRO A 104 14.04 2.09 2.08
CA PRO A 104 13.10 3.22 2.13
C PRO A 104 12.76 3.78 0.75
N ALA A 105 13.75 3.88 -0.15
CA ALA A 105 13.52 4.30 -1.53
C ALA A 105 12.60 3.32 -2.28
N ARG A 106 12.86 2.02 -2.17
CA ARG A 106 12.02 0.97 -2.75
C ARG A 106 10.59 1.04 -2.23
N ASP A 107 10.42 1.25 -0.94
CA ASP A 107 9.11 1.31 -0.32
C ASP A 107 8.33 2.56 -0.72
N ALA A 108 9.01 3.69 -0.88
CA ALA A 108 8.41 4.90 -1.43
C ALA A 108 7.89 4.66 -2.86
N VAL A 109 8.65 3.97 -3.72
CA VAL A 109 8.20 3.64 -5.09
C VAL A 109 7.05 2.63 -5.09
N ILE A 110 7.09 1.60 -4.22
CA ILE A 110 5.97 0.67 -4.07
C ILE A 110 4.71 1.40 -3.61
N GLU A 111 4.84 2.37 -2.69
CA GLU A 111 3.70 3.17 -2.26
C GLU A 111 3.16 4.05 -3.39
N ILE A 112 4.03 4.68 -4.19
CA ILE A 112 3.63 5.40 -5.41
C ILE A 112 2.84 4.47 -6.36
N ALA A 113 3.30 3.23 -6.57
CA ALA A 113 2.60 2.27 -7.41
C ALA A 113 1.20 1.91 -6.87
N ARG A 114 1.03 1.89 -5.55
CA ARG A 114 -0.27 1.70 -4.89
C ARG A 114 -1.16 2.94 -5.04
N LEU A 115 -0.60 4.16 -4.91
CA LEU A 115 -1.32 5.43 -5.10
C LEU A 115 -1.82 5.63 -6.53
N ALA A 116 -1.06 5.17 -7.53
CA ALA A 116 -1.45 5.26 -8.94
C ALA A 116 -2.75 4.51 -9.27
N ARG A 117 -3.20 3.61 -8.37
CA ARG A 117 -4.46 2.86 -8.44
C ARG A 117 -5.59 3.47 -7.58
N GLN A 118 -5.44 4.74 -7.18
CA GLN A 118 -6.41 5.43 -6.31
C GLN A 118 -7.00 6.68 -6.95
N VAL A 119 -6.43 7.16 -8.06
CA VAL A 119 -6.92 8.32 -8.81
C VAL A 119 -6.99 7.98 -10.30
N ALA A 120 -8.04 8.43 -10.98
CA ALA A 120 -8.25 8.25 -12.41
C ALA A 120 -8.50 9.59 -13.12
N LYS A 121 -8.47 9.58 -14.46
CA LYS A 121 -8.85 10.71 -15.31
C LYS A 121 -10.07 10.34 -16.14
N MET A 122 -11.25 10.63 -15.62
CA MET A 122 -12.55 10.33 -16.24
C MET A 122 -13.34 11.61 -16.57
N PRO A 123 -14.36 11.50 -17.44
CA PRO A 123 -15.32 12.58 -17.63
C PRO A 123 -15.97 13.01 -16.29
N ARG A 124 -15.98 14.33 -16.04
CA ARG A 124 -16.39 14.90 -14.76
C ARG A 124 -17.88 14.70 -14.46
N ASP A 125 -18.71 14.81 -15.48
CA ASP A 125 -20.15 14.55 -15.42
C ASP A 125 -20.43 13.12 -14.91
N ARG A 126 -19.71 12.11 -15.43
CA ARG A 126 -19.82 10.73 -14.95
C ARG A 126 -19.37 10.57 -13.50
N ALA A 127 -18.26 11.22 -13.13
CA ALA A 127 -17.74 11.19 -11.76
C ALA A 127 -18.71 11.83 -10.74
N LEU A 128 -19.36 12.93 -11.13
CA LEU A 128 -20.36 13.60 -10.30
C LEU A 128 -21.62 12.74 -10.14
N ALA A 129 -22.11 12.14 -11.23
CA ALA A 129 -23.29 11.28 -11.20
C ALA A 129 -23.12 10.05 -10.30
N ALA A 130 -21.91 9.50 -10.21
CA ALA A 130 -21.60 8.35 -9.37
C ALA A 130 -21.37 8.71 -7.88
N THR A 131 -21.19 9.99 -7.53
CA THR A 131 -20.84 10.37 -6.15
C THR A 131 -21.96 10.01 -5.18
N GLY A 132 -21.64 9.18 -4.18
CA GLY A 132 -22.61 8.68 -3.21
C GLY A 132 -23.44 7.48 -3.70
N ASP A 133 -23.27 7.05 -4.95
CA ASP A 133 -23.85 5.83 -5.50
C ASP A 133 -22.79 4.70 -5.55
N PRO A 134 -22.85 3.70 -4.65
CA PRO A 134 -21.91 2.58 -4.66
C PRO A 134 -21.86 1.83 -5.98
N TRP A 135 -22.98 1.70 -6.70
CA TRP A 135 -23.01 1.00 -7.97
C TRP A 135 -22.30 1.81 -9.06
N GLY A 136 -22.64 3.10 -9.20
CA GLY A 136 -21.95 4.02 -10.09
C GLY A 136 -20.44 4.08 -9.82
N CYS A 137 -20.04 4.19 -8.55
CA CYS A 137 -18.62 4.15 -8.17
C CYS A 137 -17.94 2.85 -8.60
N TRP A 138 -18.58 1.70 -8.40
CA TRP A 138 -18.01 0.41 -8.80
C TRP A 138 -17.81 0.31 -10.32
N GLN A 139 -18.74 0.86 -11.10
CA GLN A 139 -18.60 0.96 -12.56
C GLN A 139 -17.44 1.88 -12.96
N LEU A 140 -17.27 3.02 -12.27
CA LEU A 140 -16.12 3.89 -12.51
C LEU A 140 -14.82 3.19 -12.11
N ASP A 141 -14.76 2.51 -10.97
CA ASP A 141 -13.57 1.78 -10.54
C ASP A 141 -13.11 0.78 -11.61
N THR A 142 -14.02 -0.08 -12.05
CA THR A 142 -13.72 -1.13 -13.05
C THR A 142 -13.48 -0.59 -14.46
N THR A 143 -13.92 0.64 -14.75
CA THR A 143 -13.59 1.34 -16.00
C THR A 143 -12.23 2.04 -15.91
N GLY A 144 -11.91 2.63 -14.76
CA GLY A 144 -10.72 3.49 -14.57
C GLY A 144 -9.46 2.74 -14.25
N TRP A 145 -9.59 1.55 -13.68
CA TRP A 145 -8.49 0.67 -13.36
C TRP A 145 -8.78 -0.71 -13.93
N SER A 146 -8.28 -0.95 -15.15
CA SER A 146 -8.57 -2.16 -15.91
C SER A 146 -8.07 -3.45 -15.23
N ASP A 147 -7.18 -3.34 -14.25
CA ASP A 147 -6.63 -4.42 -13.46
C ASP A 147 -7.41 -4.72 -12.16
N LEU A 148 -8.50 -4.01 -11.88
CA LEU A 148 -9.32 -4.25 -10.68
C LEU A 148 -10.24 -5.49 -10.71
N PRO A 149 -10.83 -5.91 -11.85
CA PRO A 149 -11.66 -7.12 -11.86
C PRO A 149 -10.94 -8.32 -11.22
N ASP A 150 -11.61 -8.99 -10.28
CA ASP A 150 -11.11 -10.12 -9.49
C ASP A 150 -9.84 -9.86 -8.63
N SER A 151 -9.37 -8.61 -8.55
CA SER A 151 -8.23 -8.23 -7.70
C SER A 151 -8.52 -8.37 -6.20
N CYS A 152 -9.78 -8.18 -5.80
CA CYS A 152 -10.28 -8.44 -4.45
C CYS A 152 -11.78 -8.75 -4.47
N PHE A 153 -12.30 -9.23 -3.34
CA PHE A 153 -13.69 -9.68 -3.22
C PHE A 153 -14.72 -8.69 -3.78
N ALA A 154 -14.58 -7.39 -3.51
CA ALA A 154 -15.52 -6.37 -3.94
C ALA A 154 -15.62 -6.23 -5.48
N TYR A 155 -14.57 -6.62 -6.22
CA TYR A 155 -14.52 -6.55 -7.68
C TYR A 155 -14.70 -7.91 -8.36
N THR A 156 -15.14 -8.93 -7.61
CA THR A 156 -15.63 -10.20 -8.17
C THR A 156 -17.10 -10.09 -8.55
N GLU A 157 -17.60 -11.05 -9.34
CA GLU A 157 -19.04 -11.18 -9.60
C GLU A 157 -19.86 -11.32 -8.30
N ALA A 158 -19.36 -12.11 -7.34
CA ALA A 158 -20.02 -12.30 -6.05
C ALA A 158 -20.10 -11.00 -5.24
N GLY A 159 -18.99 -10.24 -5.16
CA GLY A 159 -18.98 -8.94 -4.48
C GLY A 159 -19.88 -7.92 -5.17
N ARG A 160 -19.83 -7.87 -6.51
CA ARG A 160 -20.69 -7.02 -7.34
C ARG A 160 -22.17 -7.28 -7.08
N ALA A 161 -22.59 -8.55 -7.02
CA ALA A 161 -23.99 -8.91 -6.79
C ALA A 161 -24.55 -8.36 -5.46
N LEU A 162 -23.70 -8.13 -4.47
CA LEU A 162 -24.09 -7.57 -3.18
C LEU A 162 -24.45 -6.07 -3.24
N LEU A 163 -24.01 -5.33 -4.25
CA LEU A 163 -24.35 -3.91 -4.41
C LEU A 163 -25.86 -3.68 -4.61
N GLY A 164 -26.56 -4.65 -5.23
CA GLY A 164 -28.00 -4.57 -5.46
C GLY A 164 -28.86 -5.10 -4.31
N THR A 165 -28.27 -5.76 -3.31
CA THR A 165 -29.01 -6.46 -2.25
C THR A 165 -28.69 -5.97 -0.84
N ARG A 166 -27.62 -5.20 -0.65
CA ARG A 166 -27.20 -4.69 0.66
C ARG A 166 -27.21 -3.18 0.72
N ARG A 167 -27.36 -2.66 1.93
CA ARG A 167 -27.01 -1.27 2.23
C ARG A 167 -25.49 -1.14 2.17
N VAL A 168 -24.99 -0.46 1.15
CA VAL A 168 -23.58 -0.18 0.95
C VAL A 168 -23.34 1.31 1.08
N ALA A 169 -22.30 1.70 1.80
CA ALA A 169 -21.83 3.08 1.82
C ALA A 169 -20.45 3.15 1.15
N THR A 170 -20.22 4.23 0.40
CA THR A 170 -18.94 4.48 -0.26
C THR A 170 -18.34 5.80 0.18
N ALA A 171 -17.01 5.83 0.32
CA ALA A 171 -16.23 7.03 0.63
C ALA A 171 -15.68 7.72 -0.64
N MET A 172 -16.01 7.17 -1.81
CA MET A 172 -15.54 7.70 -3.10
C MET A 172 -16.14 9.08 -3.38
N THR A 173 -15.36 9.92 -4.04
CA THR A 173 -15.77 11.28 -4.43
C THR A 173 -15.41 11.52 -5.89
N ALA A 174 -16.14 12.42 -6.55
CA ALA A 174 -15.87 12.77 -7.95
C ALA A 174 -14.42 13.17 -8.22
N ASP A 175 -13.74 13.80 -7.26
CA ASP A 175 -12.35 14.26 -7.42
C ASP A 175 -11.35 13.10 -7.53
N LEU A 176 -11.67 11.90 -7.02
CA LEU A 176 -10.82 10.72 -7.21
C LEU A 176 -10.87 10.20 -8.64
N TYR A 177 -12.00 10.37 -9.33
CA TYR A 177 -12.18 9.92 -10.71
C TYR A 177 -11.88 11.01 -11.73
N SER A 178 -12.07 12.27 -11.37
CA SER A 178 -11.97 13.42 -12.27
C SER A 178 -11.48 14.66 -11.49
N PRO A 179 -10.21 14.67 -11.04
CA PRO A 179 -9.65 15.79 -10.33
C PRO A 179 -9.55 17.03 -11.22
N LYS A 180 -9.64 18.22 -10.61
CA LYS A 180 -9.51 19.49 -11.34
C LYS A 180 -8.05 19.69 -11.81
N PRO A 181 -7.81 20.32 -12.97
CA PRO A 181 -6.45 20.68 -13.38
C PRO A 181 -5.73 21.48 -12.31
N GLY A 182 -4.48 21.10 -11.99
CA GLY A 182 -3.67 21.74 -10.95
C GLY A 182 -4.04 21.38 -9.51
N GLN A 183 -5.03 20.50 -9.28
CA GLN A 183 -5.44 20.12 -7.93
C GLN A 183 -4.31 19.38 -7.21
N ALA A 184 -3.85 19.96 -6.09
CA ALA A 184 -2.90 19.31 -5.19
C ALA A 184 -3.63 18.35 -4.24
N ARG A 185 -2.94 17.28 -3.84
CA ARG A 185 -3.38 16.33 -2.80
C ARG A 185 -4.78 15.77 -3.05
N VAL A 186 -5.07 15.42 -4.31
CA VAL A 186 -6.30 14.74 -4.73
C VAL A 186 -6.54 13.49 -3.88
N PHE A 187 -5.46 12.75 -3.64
CA PHE A 187 -5.43 11.61 -2.75
C PHE A 187 -4.28 11.78 -1.77
N VAL A 188 -4.49 11.45 -0.50
CA VAL A 188 -3.50 11.52 0.56
C VAL A 188 -3.61 10.26 1.38
N ARG A 189 -2.47 9.67 1.71
CA ARG A 189 -2.35 8.47 2.52
C ARG A 189 -1.26 8.65 3.55
N LYS A 190 -1.57 8.21 4.77
CA LYS A 190 -0.61 8.09 5.86
C LYS A 190 -0.54 6.65 6.33
N LYS A 191 0.66 6.12 6.50
CA LYS A 191 0.91 4.82 7.12
C LYS A 191 1.85 4.95 8.30
N VAL A 192 1.63 4.11 9.32
CA VAL A 192 2.59 3.88 10.39
C VAL A 192 2.74 2.39 10.58
N ALA A 193 3.94 1.87 10.37
CA ALA A 193 4.29 0.49 10.65
C ALA A 193 5.25 0.45 11.84
N ARG A 194 5.00 -0.44 12.80
CA ARG A 194 5.77 -0.55 14.03
C ARG A 194 5.98 -2.01 14.40
N ILE A 195 7.14 -2.30 14.96
CA ILE A 195 7.46 -3.56 15.61
C ILE A 195 8.15 -3.29 16.95
N GLU A 196 7.82 -4.07 17.97
CA GLU A 196 8.40 -3.95 19.31
C GLU A 196 8.49 -5.32 20.01
N ARG A 197 9.48 -5.50 20.90
CA ARG A 197 9.55 -6.70 21.76
C ARG A 197 8.74 -6.48 23.02
N VAL A 198 7.88 -7.43 23.36
CA VAL A 198 7.05 -7.38 24.57
C VAL A 198 6.93 -8.80 25.14
N GLY A 199 7.52 -9.03 26.32
CA GLY A 199 7.29 -10.27 27.09
C GLY A 199 7.52 -11.57 26.31
N GLY A 200 8.62 -11.68 25.55
CA GLY A 200 8.93 -12.85 24.73
C GLY A 200 8.14 -12.95 23.41
N ARG A 201 7.40 -11.90 23.04
CA ARG A 201 6.69 -11.78 21.76
C ARG A 201 7.20 -10.59 20.97
N LEU A 202 6.92 -10.63 19.66
CA LEU A 202 7.01 -9.48 18.78
C LEU A 202 5.59 -8.94 18.58
N ARG A 203 5.36 -7.68 18.94
CA ARG A 203 4.11 -6.99 18.64
C ARG A 203 4.31 -6.15 17.38
N LEU A 204 3.45 -6.37 16.40
CA LEU A 204 3.46 -5.66 15.13
C LEU A 204 2.20 -4.82 15.04
N PHE A 205 2.33 -3.59 14.57
CA PHE A 205 1.22 -2.67 14.37
C PHE A 205 1.35 -1.95 13.03
N HIS A 206 0.27 -1.89 12.26
CA HIS A 206 0.22 -1.12 11.02
C HIS A 206 -1.09 -0.37 10.92
N SER A 207 -1.01 0.95 10.80
CA SER A 207 -2.14 1.79 10.44
C SER A 207 -1.99 2.33 9.04
N MET A 208 -3.11 2.47 8.34
CA MET A 208 -3.20 3.21 7.09
C MET A 208 -4.50 3.99 7.05
N TYR A 209 -4.39 5.29 6.80
CA TYR A 209 -5.53 6.16 6.60
C TYR A 209 -5.34 6.94 5.30
N ASP A 210 -6.33 6.86 4.43
CA ASP A 210 -6.40 7.64 3.21
C ASP A 210 -7.84 8.11 2.92
N ASN A 211 -8.08 8.72 1.77
CA ASN A 211 -9.40 9.24 1.39
C ASN A 211 -10.51 8.19 1.46
N VAL A 212 -10.22 6.90 1.20
CA VAL A 212 -11.23 5.85 1.00
C VAL A 212 -11.03 4.60 1.88
N HIS A 213 -9.91 4.53 2.59
CA HIS A 213 -9.53 3.44 3.48
C HIS A 213 -9.12 3.96 4.85
N GLY A 214 -9.43 3.17 5.88
CA GLY A 214 -8.94 3.32 7.23
C GLY A 214 -8.72 1.93 7.80
N PHE A 215 -7.49 1.63 8.19
CA PHE A 215 -7.04 0.34 8.71
C PHE A 215 -6.16 0.55 9.93
N GLU A 216 -6.35 -0.30 10.92
CA GLU A 216 -5.39 -0.55 11.99
C GLU A 216 -5.28 -2.05 12.21
N LEU A 217 -4.08 -2.61 12.08
CA LEU A 217 -3.80 -4.03 12.22
C LEU A 217 -2.82 -4.24 13.36
N THR A 218 -3.08 -5.24 14.20
CA THR A 218 -2.19 -5.68 15.26
C THR A 218 -1.95 -7.18 15.15
N TYR A 219 -0.68 -7.58 15.14
CA TYR A 219 -0.27 -8.97 15.26
C TYR A 219 0.62 -9.16 16.49
N GLU A 220 0.54 -10.34 17.09
CA GLU A 220 1.59 -10.81 17.99
C GLU A 220 2.17 -12.10 17.45
N VAL A 221 3.49 -12.18 17.41
CA VAL A 221 4.25 -13.37 17.01
C VAL A 221 5.03 -13.86 18.22
N ASP A 222 4.87 -15.13 18.55
CA ASP A 222 5.70 -15.78 19.57
C ASP A 222 7.14 -15.82 19.09
N SER A 223 8.05 -15.17 19.83
CA SER A 223 9.43 -15.01 19.35
C SER A 223 10.22 -16.32 19.37
N THR A 224 9.79 -17.34 20.11
CA THR A 224 10.49 -18.61 20.18
C THR A 224 10.17 -19.49 18.97
N THR A 225 8.88 -19.64 18.68
CA THR A 225 8.33 -20.53 17.67
C THR A 225 8.10 -19.85 16.31
N GLY A 226 8.07 -18.51 16.29
CA GLY A 226 7.73 -17.73 15.10
C GLY A 226 6.27 -17.83 14.69
N ARG A 227 5.39 -18.34 15.56
CA ARG A 227 3.95 -18.47 15.27
C ARG A 227 3.20 -17.19 15.56
N VAL A 228 2.28 -16.82 14.68
CA VAL A 228 1.29 -15.76 14.95
C VAL A 228 0.33 -16.27 16.03
N VAL A 229 0.31 -15.59 17.17
CA VAL A 229 -0.53 -15.95 18.33
C VAL A 229 -1.71 -15.01 18.51
N ARG A 230 -1.70 -13.86 17.82
CA ARG A 230 -2.80 -12.89 17.81
C ARG A 230 -2.84 -12.15 16.48
N ALA A 231 -4.05 -11.92 15.97
CA ALA A 231 -4.29 -11.17 14.75
C ALA A 231 -5.63 -10.42 14.83
N ASP A 232 -5.58 -9.10 15.01
CA ASP A 232 -6.75 -8.24 15.10
C ASP A 232 -6.65 -7.07 14.13
N GLY A 233 -7.82 -6.55 13.76
CA GLY A 233 -7.91 -5.42 12.86
C GLY A 233 -9.15 -4.59 13.10
N MET A 234 -9.01 -3.29 12.86
CA MET A 234 -10.09 -2.32 12.83
C MET A 234 -10.12 -1.68 11.45
N THR A 235 -11.31 -1.55 10.87
CA THR A 235 -11.50 -0.93 9.55
C THR A 235 -12.57 0.15 9.60
N PRO A 236 -12.25 1.35 10.12
CA PRO A 236 -13.23 2.44 10.24
C PRO A 236 -13.71 2.99 8.88
N ARG A 237 -13.00 2.71 7.78
CA ARG A 237 -13.37 3.16 6.44
C ARG A 237 -12.94 2.15 5.38
N LEU A 238 -13.83 1.83 4.46
CA LEU A 238 -13.57 0.97 3.30
C LEU A 238 -14.25 1.55 2.06
N PRO A 239 -13.76 1.26 0.84
CA PRO A 239 -14.35 1.70 -0.43
C PRO A 239 -15.85 1.40 -0.55
N TYR A 240 -16.26 0.21 -0.11
CA TYR A 240 -17.64 -0.28 -0.13
C TYR A 240 -17.98 -0.91 1.23
N MET A 241 -18.27 -0.09 2.23
CA MET A 241 -18.71 -0.55 3.55
C MET A 241 -19.97 -1.40 3.43
N GLY A 242 -19.97 -2.61 4.03
CA GLY A 242 -21.03 -3.62 3.88
C GLY A 242 -20.68 -4.76 2.92
N ILE A 243 -19.75 -4.53 1.99
CA ILE A 243 -19.16 -5.57 1.11
C ILE A 243 -17.72 -5.84 1.54
N CYS A 244 -16.88 -4.80 1.54
CA CYS A 244 -15.47 -4.91 1.91
C CYS A 244 -15.25 -5.36 3.35
N THR A 245 -16.26 -5.28 4.21
CA THR A 245 -16.24 -5.75 5.61
C THR A 245 -16.14 -7.29 5.70
N GLU A 246 -16.66 -8.03 4.72
CA GLU A 246 -16.64 -9.49 4.73
C GLU A 246 -15.23 -10.08 4.79
N PRO A 247 -14.31 -9.74 3.86
CA PRO A 247 -12.97 -10.29 3.87
C PRO A 247 -12.15 -9.91 5.10
N GLN A 248 -12.52 -8.85 5.85
CA GLN A 248 -11.80 -8.46 7.07
C GLN A 248 -11.85 -9.53 8.15
N ARG A 249 -12.94 -10.31 8.20
CA ARG A 249 -13.09 -11.42 9.15
C ARG A 249 -12.05 -12.52 8.95
N LYS A 250 -11.46 -12.62 7.76
CA LYS A 250 -10.41 -13.60 7.45
C LYS A 250 -9.09 -13.31 8.14
N LEU A 251 -8.91 -12.15 8.77
CA LEU A 251 -7.69 -11.83 9.50
C LEU A 251 -7.34 -12.87 10.58
N ALA A 252 -8.36 -13.43 11.24
CA ALA A 252 -8.19 -14.47 12.26
C ALA A 252 -7.56 -15.77 11.71
N THR A 253 -7.62 -16.01 10.40
CA THR A 253 -7.00 -17.19 9.75
C THR A 253 -5.48 -17.16 9.81
N LEU A 254 -4.87 -16.01 10.13
CA LEU A 254 -3.42 -15.91 10.34
C LEU A 254 -2.99 -16.49 11.68
N ILE A 255 -3.89 -16.69 12.64
CA ILE A 255 -3.53 -17.25 13.94
C ILE A 255 -3.08 -18.71 13.76
N GLY A 256 -1.89 -19.01 14.27
CA GLY A 256 -1.23 -20.30 14.14
C GLY A 256 -0.26 -20.39 12.97
N GLU A 257 -0.32 -19.47 12.00
CA GLU A 257 0.62 -19.42 10.89
C GLU A 257 2.05 -19.18 11.38
N VAL A 258 3.01 -19.87 10.76
CA VAL A 258 4.44 -19.72 11.06
C VAL A 258 5.01 -18.61 10.20
N VAL A 259 5.84 -17.74 10.78
CA VAL A 259 6.57 -16.74 10.00
C VAL A 259 7.80 -17.37 9.36
N ASP A 260 7.64 -17.78 8.10
CA ASP A 260 8.68 -18.39 7.27
C ASP A 260 8.69 -17.81 5.84
N ALA A 261 9.56 -18.35 4.98
CA ALA A 261 9.70 -17.89 3.59
C ALA A 261 8.45 -18.12 2.72
N GLU A 262 7.59 -19.06 3.10
CA GLU A 262 6.37 -19.42 2.35
C GLU A 262 5.14 -18.61 2.82
N LEU A 263 5.23 -17.93 3.97
CA LEU A 263 4.16 -17.11 4.52
C LEU A 263 3.59 -16.09 3.51
N PRO A 264 4.39 -15.35 2.70
CA PRO A 264 3.85 -14.41 1.72
C PRO A 264 2.86 -15.05 0.73
N LYS A 265 3.12 -16.31 0.35
CA LYS A 265 2.23 -17.09 -0.53
C LYS A 265 0.98 -17.53 0.22
N ARG A 266 1.11 -17.97 1.48
CA ARG A 266 -0.05 -18.35 2.32
C ARG A 266 -0.98 -17.18 2.59
N ILE A 267 -0.46 -16.01 2.98
CA ILE A 267 -1.30 -14.84 3.27
C ILE A 267 -2.06 -14.35 2.03
N GLN A 268 -1.50 -14.51 0.82
CA GLN A 268 -2.20 -14.16 -0.41
C GLN A 268 -3.50 -14.98 -0.55
N THR A 269 -3.44 -16.28 -0.28
CA THR A 269 -4.61 -17.17 -0.31
C THR A 269 -5.56 -16.93 0.86
N LEU A 270 -5.02 -16.69 2.06
CA LEU A 270 -5.82 -16.57 3.28
C LEU A 270 -6.63 -15.27 3.33
N ILE A 271 -6.01 -14.13 2.99
CA ILE A 271 -6.59 -12.80 3.20
C ILE A 271 -6.58 -11.91 1.95
N GLY A 272 -5.93 -12.33 0.86
CA GLY A 272 -5.84 -11.59 -0.40
C GLY A 272 -6.66 -12.19 -1.54
N GLY A 273 -6.42 -11.68 -2.76
CA GLY A 273 -7.03 -12.14 -4.00
C GLY A 273 -8.56 -11.99 -4.05
N ALA A 274 -9.20 -12.65 -5.02
CA ALA A 274 -10.64 -12.61 -5.25
C ALA A 274 -11.48 -13.01 -4.02
N GLY A 275 -10.93 -13.85 -3.13
CA GLY A 275 -11.61 -14.20 -1.88
C GLY A 275 -11.36 -13.23 -0.72
N GLY A 276 -10.49 -12.24 -0.88
CA GLY A 276 -9.94 -11.44 0.22
C GLY A 276 -9.96 -9.94 -0.05
N CYS A 277 -9.11 -9.21 0.69
CA CYS A 277 -8.95 -7.77 0.60
C CYS A 277 -7.50 -7.45 0.22
N ALA A 278 -7.31 -6.79 -0.93
CA ALA A 278 -5.99 -6.41 -1.42
C ALA A 278 -5.25 -5.51 -0.41
N GLN A 279 -5.95 -4.54 0.20
CA GLN A 279 -5.34 -3.63 1.17
C GLN A 279 -4.96 -4.34 2.48
N LEU A 280 -5.78 -5.31 2.93
CA LEU A 280 -5.45 -6.14 4.10
C LEU A 280 -4.20 -6.97 3.84
N TYR A 281 -4.12 -7.63 2.68
CA TYR A 281 -2.93 -8.36 2.24
C TYR A 281 -1.69 -7.46 2.22
N ASP A 282 -1.78 -6.29 1.57
CA ASP A 282 -0.67 -5.36 1.44
C ASP A 282 -0.11 -4.91 2.80
N LEU A 283 -0.98 -4.49 3.71
CA LEU A 283 -0.57 -4.03 5.05
C LEU A 283 0.03 -5.16 5.89
N THR A 284 -0.51 -6.37 5.74
CA THR A 284 0.00 -7.58 6.39
C THR A 284 1.38 -7.95 5.84
N ALA A 285 1.55 -7.97 4.52
CA ALA A 285 2.81 -8.26 3.86
C ALA A 285 3.89 -7.23 4.23
N ASP A 286 3.54 -5.94 4.27
CA ASP A 286 4.44 -4.87 4.69
C ASP A 286 4.97 -5.11 6.12
N LEU A 287 4.09 -5.50 7.06
CA LEU A 287 4.47 -5.81 8.44
C LEU A 287 5.36 -7.05 8.55
N LEU A 288 4.95 -8.14 7.92
CA LEU A 288 5.65 -9.42 8.05
C LEU A 288 7.03 -9.36 7.40
N ARG A 289 7.19 -8.53 6.36
CA ARG A 289 8.50 -8.25 5.78
C ARG A 289 9.45 -7.62 6.80
N LEU A 290 8.99 -6.82 7.76
CA LEU A 290 9.86 -6.23 8.80
C LEU A 290 10.55 -7.28 9.68
N LEU A 291 9.99 -8.49 9.75
CA LEU A 291 10.56 -9.60 10.52
C LEU A 291 11.82 -10.19 9.87
N THR A 292 11.95 -10.05 8.55
CA THR A 292 13.05 -10.59 7.74
C THR A 292 13.86 -9.52 7.02
N TYR A 293 13.40 -8.27 7.07
CA TYR A 293 14.00 -7.14 6.40
C TYR A 293 15.33 -6.75 7.05
N GLU A 294 16.43 -6.83 6.30
CA GLU A 294 17.72 -6.25 6.70
C GLU A 294 17.74 -4.75 6.34
N PRO A 295 17.80 -3.84 7.32
CA PRO A 295 18.13 -2.45 7.02
C PRO A 295 19.55 -2.39 6.46
N ALA A 296 19.77 -1.53 5.46
CA ALA A 296 21.10 -1.33 4.89
C ALA A 296 22.09 -0.98 6.01
N ALA A 297 23.30 -1.57 5.95
CA ALA A 297 24.35 -1.29 6.92
C ALA A 297 24.60 0.22 7.03
N ARG A 298 24.69 0.71 8.28
CA ARG A 298 25.00 2.11 8.59
C ARG A 298 26.43 2.45 8.20
#